data_AF-A0A8E0QZH3-F1
#
_entry.id   AF-A0A8E0QZH3-F1
#
_cell.length_a   1.000
_cell.length_b   1.000
_cell.length_c   1.000
_cell.angle_alpha   90.00
_cell.angle_beta   90.00
_cell.angle_gamma   90.00
#
_symmetry.space_group_name_H-M   'P 1'
#
loop_
_entity.id
_entity.type
_entity.pdbx_description
1 polymer ?
#
loop_
_entity_poly.entity_id
_entity_poly.type
_entity_poly.pdbx_seq_one_letter_code
_entity_poly.pdbx_strand_id
1 'polypeptide(L)'
;MTLNIVAHPDDDLLFQNPDILHDIDADRQVYTVYLTAGDAGQDSEYWTGRQEGIMEAYATMAGMPNTWDAVALSVGGKDILRYTLRDRDISLVFMHLPDGNSGGDGFDSTGHETLEKLWRNSIPSIRTVDDESDIRYTSDDLIETLRQLIDQLQPDSINSLDFINPYGSGDHSDHTSTGLFANEAAKLSSFPGDVEAYIGYPIQYLVANVTGDDLDRKRAAFYTYGKNDIHACTSEVACAPLDYPKFLPRQYVANNM
;
A
#
# COMPACT_ATOMS: atom_id res chain seq x y z
N MET A 1 15.70 -8.81 -0.39
CA MET A 1 14.82 -7.64 -0.49
C MET A 1 13.37 -8.10 -0.48
N THR A 2 12.54 -7.44 0.31
CA THR A 2 11.08 -7.62 0.29
C THR A 2 10.44 -6.46 -0.47
N LEU A 3 9.57 -6.78 -1.43
CA LEU A 3 8.76 -5.81 -2.15
C LEU A 3 7.28 -5.93 -1.71
N ASN A 4 6.74 -4.86 -1.15
CA ASN A 4 5.34 -4.74 -0.79
C ASN A 4 4.62 -3.87 -1.83
N ILE A 5 3.47 -4.31 -2.33
CA ILE A 5 2.63 -3.53 -3.26
C ILE A 5 1.23 -3.44 -2.66
N VAL A 6 0.83 -2.25 -2.21
CA VAL A 6 -0.42 -2.01 -1.48
C VAL A 6 -1.23 -0.87 -2.11
N ALA A 7 -2.50 -0.75 -1.74
CA ALA A 7 -3.41 0.19 -2.39
C ALA A 7 -3.21 1.59 -1.82
N HIS A 8 -3.29 1.75 -0.50
CA HIS A 8 -3.34 3.03 0.19
C HIS A 8 -2.21 3.19 1.22
N PRO A 9 -1.79 4.43 1.53
CA PRO A 9 -0.88 4.70 2.64
C PRO A 9 -1.53 4.38 4.00
N ASP A 10 -1.36 3.15 4.47
CA ASP A 10 -1.69 2.60 5.82
C ASP A 10 -1.90 1.09 5.75
N ASP A 11 -2.28 0.56 4.59
CA ASP A 11 -2.54 -0.85 4.33
C ASP A 11 -1.44 -1.77 4.84
N ASP A 12 -0.18 -1.41 4.60
CA ASP A 12 0.97 -2.20 5.01
C ASP A 12 1.17 -2.17 6.54
N LEU A 13 0.83 -1.05 7.20
CA LEU A 13 0.80 -0.95 8.67
C LEU A 13 -0.33 -1.80 9.27
N LEU A 14 -1.48 -1.88 8.60
CA LEU A 14 -2.66 -2.60 9.09
C LEU A 14 -2.60 -4.09 8.81
N PHE A 15 -2.18 -4.49 7.61
CA PHE A 15 -2.39 -5.82 7.07
C PHE A 15 -1.10 -6.60 6.83
N GLN A 16 0.06 -5.94 6.68
CA GLN A 16 1.36 -6.60 6.42
C GLN A 16 2.34 -6.53 7.59
N ASN A 17 2.06 -5.75 8.62
CA ASN A 17 2.81 -5.80 9.87
C ASN A 17 2.28 -6.90 10.81
N PRO A 18 3.15 -7.57 11.60
CA PRO A 18 4.55 -7.22 11.90
C PRO A 18 5.62 -7.73 10.93
N ASP A 19 5.32 -8.39 9.81
CA ASP A 19 6.37 -8.95 8.94
C ASP A 19 7.33 -7.88 8.40
N ILE A 20 6.81 -6.69 8.05
CA ILE A 20 7.64 -5.54 7.65
C ILE A 20 8.55 -5.06 8.78
N LEU A 21 8.07 -4.99 10.02
CA LEU A 21 8.89 -4.67 11.19
C LEU A 21 10.03 -5.70 11.35
N HIS A 22 9.75 -6.98 11.15
CA HIS A 22 10.75 -8.03 11.24
C HIS A 22 11.80 -7.93 10.12
N ASP A 23 11.39 -7.58 8.90
CA ASP A 23 12.33 -7.33 7.81
C ASP A 23 13.23 -6.11 8.09
N ILE A 24 12.67 -5.02 8.64
CA ILE A 24 13.42 -3.83 9.04
C ILE A 24 14.43 -4.16 10.16
N ASP A 25 14.06 -4.96 11.14
CA ASP A 25 14.94 -5.39 12.23
C ASP A 25 16.07 -6.31 11.76
N ALA A 26 15.77 -7.14 10.77
CA ALA A 26 16.74 -8.02 10.13
C ALA A 26 17.67 -7.27 9.16
N ASP A 27 17.56 -5.95 9.07
CA ASP A 27 18.27 -5.06 8.13
C ASP A 27 18.13 -5.54 6.67
N ARG A 28 16.96 -6.08 6.33
CA ARG A 28 16.61 -6.41 4.97
C ARG A 28 16.26 -5.13 4.23
N GLN A 29 16.60 -5.09 2.95
CA GLN A 29 16.07 -4.05 2.07
C GLN A 29 14.55 -4.21 1.94
N VAL A 30 13.82 -3.14 2.28
CA VAL A 30 12.36 -3.08 2.21
C VAL A 30 11.95 -2.03 1.19
N TYR A 31 11.03 -2.41 0.32
CA TYR A 31 10.52 -1.55 -0.73
C TYR A 31 8.99 -1.62 -0.73
N THR A 32 8.30 -0.48 -0.60
CA THR A 32 6.83 -0.45 -0.58
C THR A 32 6.30 0.47 -1.66
N VAL A 33 5.41 -0.05 -2.51
CA VAL A 33 4.76 0.68 -3.61
C VAL A 33 3.29 0.88 -3.24
N TYR A 34 2.85 2.13 -3.22
CA TYR A 34 1.47 2.55 -3.03
C TYR A 34 0.87 2.88 -4.41
N LEU A 35 -0.14 2.11 -4.83
CA LEU A 35 -0.77 2.34 -6.13
C LEU A 35 -1.59 3.63 -6.13
N THR A 36 -2.34 3.88 -5.07
CA THR A 36 -3.18 5.07 -4.97
C THR A 36 -2.57 6.13 -4.04
N ALA A 37 -3.04 7.37 -4.16
CA ALA A 37 -2.77 8.42 -3.18
C ALA A 37 -3.57 8.24 -1.88
N GLY A 38 -4.61 7.38 -1.89
CA GLY A 38 -5.55 7.28 -0.78
C GLY A 38 -6.28 8.60 -0.51
N ASP A 39 -6.61 9.35 -1.57
CA ASP A 39 -7.18 10.69 -1.48
C ASP A 39 -8.62 10.71 -0.97
N ALA A 40 -9.34 9.58 -1.05
CA ALA A 40 -10.75 9.48 -0.66
C ALA A 40 -11.62 10.62 -1.26
N GLY A 41 -11.27 11.10 -2.45
CA GLY A 41 -11.91 12.23 -3.14
C GLY A 41 -11.62 13.61 -2.56
N GLN A 42 -10.71 13.73 -1.58
CA GLN A 42 -10.31 14.99 -0.95
C GLN A 42 -9.14 15.65 -1.69
N ASP A 43 -8.72 16.83 -1.20
CA ASP A 43 -7.69 17.64 -1.83
C ASP A 43 -6.26 17.12 -1.58
N SER A 44 -5.29 17.83 -2.17
CA SER A 44 -3.88 17.48 -2.04
C SER A 44 -3.31 17.65 -0.66
N GLU A 45 -3.86 18.54 0.19
CA GLU A 45 -3.43 18.65 1.58
C GLU A 45 -3.71 17.34 2.34
N TYR A 46 -4.87 16.72 2.08
CA TYR A 46 -5.21 15.45 2.71
C TYR A 46 -4.30 14.29 2.27
N TRP A 47 -4.17 14.01 0.97
CA TRP A 47 -3.41 12.85 0.53
C TRP A 47 -1.89 13.00 0.72
N THR A 48 -1.36 14.23 0.65
CA THR A 48 0.06 14.48 0.99
C THR A 48 0.32 14.28 2.47
N GLY A 49 -0.62 14.63 3.36
CA GLY A 49 -0.54 14.32 4.79
C GLY A 49 -0.45 12.81 5.06
N ARG A 50 -1.24 11.99 4.35
CA ARG A 50 -1.13 10.52 4.43
C ARG A 50 0.26 10.01 4.00
N GLN A 51 0.80 10.55 2.91
CA GLN A 51 2.15 10.24 2.44
C GLN A 51 3.22 10.61 3.49
N GLU A 52 3.13 11.80 4.08
CA GLU A 52 4.06 12.23 5.15
C GLU A 52 3.94 11.34 6.39
N GLY A 53 2.71 10.93 6.74
CA GLY A 53 2.43 10.02 7.83
C GLY A 53 3.09 8.65 7.65
N ILE A 54 3.00 8.06 6.46
CA ILE A 54 3.59 6.75 6.21
C ILE A 54 5.12 6.83 6.19
N MET A 55 5.69 7.93 5.66
CA MET A 55 7.12 8.22 5.75
C MET A 55 7.60 8.37 7.20
N GLU A 56 6.85 9.07 8.06
CA GLU A 56 7.19 9.17 9.49
C GLU A 56 7.09 7.81 10.21
N ALA A 57 6.08 7.00 9.86
CA ALA A 57 5.91 5.66 10.41
C ALA A 57 7.09 4.75 10.07
N TYR A 58 7.52 4.68 8.80
CA TYR A 58 8.69 3.88 8.41
C TYR A 58 9.99 4.37 9.06
N ALA A 59 10.21 5.68 9.12
CA ALA A 59 11.38 6.23 9.82
C ALA A 59 11.39 5.82 11.30
N THR A 60 10.22 5.85 11.95
CA THR A 60 10.05 5.44 13.34
C THR A 60 10.26 3.94 13.54
N MET A 61 9.69 3.09 12.67
CA MET A 61 9.92 1.64 12.66
C MET A 61 11.41 1.31 12.53
N ALA A 62 12.13 2.08 11.71
CA ALA A 62 13.56 1.95 11.48
C ALA A 62 14.44 2.56 12.58
N GLY A 63 13.87 3.31 13.54
CA GLY A 63 14.63 4.04 14.56
C GLY A 63 15.48 5.18 13.99
N MET A 64 15.08 5.75 12.85
CA MET A 64 15.83 6.76 12.11
C MET A 64 15.12 8.13 12.14
N PRO A 65 15.86 9.24 11.89
CA PRO A 65 15.24 10.51 11.58
C PRO A 65 14.32 10.41 10.35
N ASN A 66 13.19 11.12 10.37
CA ASN A 66 12.28 11.23 9.21
C ASN A 66 12.92 12.14 8.13
N THR A 67 13.87 11.59 7.38
CA THR A 67 14.60 12.32 6.35
C THR A 67 14.84 11.42 5.16
N TRP A 68 14.32 11.83 4.01
CA TRP A 68 14.21 11.01 2.82
C TRP A 68 14.85 11.71 1.63
N ASP A 69 15.51 10.93 0.79
CA ASP A 69 16.03 11.38 -0.49
C ASP A 69 15.03 10.98 -1.60
N ALA A 70 14.49 11.99 -2.30
CA ALA A 70 13.50 11.80 -3.35
C ALA A 70 14.17 11.69 -4.73
N VAL A 71 13.79 10.66 -5.50
CA VAL A 71 14.29 10.41 -6.86
C VAL A 71 13.13 10.00 -7.75
N ALA A 72 13.04 10.58 -8.94
CA ALA A 72 12.15 10.10 -9.99
C ALA A 72 12.70 8.79 -10.58
N LEU A 73 11.87 7.75 -10.55
CA LEU A 73 12.10 6.50 -11.26
C LEU A 73 11.37 6.56 -12.60
N SER A 74 12.10 6.45 -13.69
CA SER A 74 11.49 6.31 -15.01
C SER A 74 11.22 4.83 -15.28
N VAL A 75 9.95 4.43 -15.21
CA VAL A 75 9.50 3.04 -15.42
C VAL A 75 8.29 3.04 -16.35
N GLY A 76 8.30 2.19 -17.38
CA GLY A 76 7.22 2.17 -18.37
C GLY A 76 7.07 3.50 -19.14
N GLY A 77 8.11 4.33 -19.18
CA GLY A 77 8.04 5.69 -19.75
C GLY A 77 7.25 6.69 -18.89
N LYS A 78 7.00 6.36 -17.62
CA LYS A 78 6.38 7.22 -16.61
C LYS A 78 7.39 7.53 -15.52
N ASP A 79 7.34 8.75 -15.00
CA ASP A 79 8.16 9.14 -13.85
C ASP A 79 7.34 8.95 -12.57
N ILE A 80 7.84 8.10 -11.67
CA ILE A 80 7.21 7.76 -10.39
C ILE A 80 8.17 8.18 -9.28
N LEU A 81 7.68 8.85 -8.23
CA LEU A 81 8.54 9.30 -7.15
C LEU A 81 8.86 8.16 -6.18
N ARG A 82 10.16 7.94 -5.96
CA ARG A 82 10.71 7.10 -4.90
C ARG A 82 11.33 7.97 -3.82
N TYR A 83 11.03 7.65 -2.58
CA TYR A 83 11.67 8.21 -1.40
C TYR A 83 12.47 7.11 -0.73
N THR A 84 13.78 7.32 -0.54
CA THR A 84 14.65 6.40 0.19
C THR A 84 15.03 7.01 1.53
N LEU A 85 14.83 6.27 2.62
CA LEU A 85 15.14 6.73 3.98
C LEU A 85 16.66 6.86 4.12
N ARG A 86 17.15 8.01 4.59
CA ARG A 86 18.58 8.23 4.67
C ARG A 86 19.25 7.23 5.64
N ASP A 87 20.39 6.70 5.22
CA ASP A 87 21.21 5.72 5.95
C ASP A 87 20.51 4.37 6.21
N ARG A 88 19.44 4.04 5.48
CA ARG A 88 18.77 2.72 5.51
C ARG A 88 18.32 2.28 4.11
N ASP A 89 18.29 0.98 3.89
CA ASP A 89 17.79 0.38 2.65
C ASP A 89 16.25 0.23 2.65
N ILE A 90 15.55 1.32 2.95
CA ILE A 90 14.08 1.39 3.00
C ILE A 90 13.62 2.41 1.97
N SER A 91 12.73 2.00 1.06
CA SER A 91 12.20 2.89 0.03
C SER A 91 10.67 2.80 -0.09
N LEU A 92 10.03 3.95 -0.26
CA LEU A 92 8.60 4.09 -0.51
C LEU A 92 8.39 4.71 -1.90
N VAL A 93 7.45 4.18 -2.67
CA VAL A 93 7.11 4.64 -4.02
C VAL A 93 5.64 4.95 -4.09
N PHE A 94 5.31 6.13 -4.63
CA PHE A 94 3.93 6.60 -4.71
C PHE A 94 3.54 6.83 -6.17
N MET A 95 2.54 6.09 -6.63
CA MET A 95 2.03 6.18 -8.01
C MET A 95 0.89 7.19 -8.15
N HIS A 96 0.28 7.60 -7.03
CA HIS A 96 -0.77 8.63 -6.96
C HIS A 96 -2.00 8.38 -7.85
N LEU A 97 -2.40 7.12 -8.05
CA LEU A 97 -3.71 6.83 -8.65
C LEU A 97 -4.85 7.23 -7.69
N PRO A 98 -6.06 7.53 -8.17
CA PRO A 98 -7.18 7.89 -7.31
C PRO A 98 -7.69 6.71 -6.50
N ASP A 99 -8.14 7.00 -5.29
CA ASP A 99 -8.87 6.09 -4.42
C ASP A 99 -10.21 5.67 -5.07
N GLY A 100 -10.48 4.37 -5.07
CA GLY A 100 -11.65 3.76 -5.68
C GLY A 100 -12.93 3.82 -4.87
N ASN A 101 -12.88 4.32 -3.63
CA ASN A 101 -13.91 4.17 -2.60
C ASN A 101 -14.14 2.68 -2.26
N SER A 102 -14.81 2.38 -1.14
CA SER A 102 -14.93 1.00 -0.63
C SER A 102 -15.46 0.00 -1.66
N GLY A 103 -16.41 0.42 -2.50
CA GLY A 103 -17.05 -0.42 -3.52
C GLY A 103 -16.57 -0.23 -4.96
N GLY A 104 -15.54 0.59 -5.22
CA GLY A 104 -15.01 0.78 -6.58
C GLY A 104 -15.77 1.81 -7.43
N ASP A 105 -16.70 2.55 -6.83
CA ASP A 105 -17.48 3.59 -7.50
C ASP A 105 -16.66 4.86 -7.78
N GLY A 106 -15.61 5.11 -7.00
CA GLY A 106 -14.77 6.32 -7.06
C GLY A 106 -15.49 7.58 -6.57
N PHE A 107 -14.88 8.73 -6.82
CA PHE A 107 -15.36 10.04 -6.36
C PHE A 107 -15.58 11.00 -7.54
N ASP A 108 -16.49 11.97 -7.37
CA ASP A 108 -16.78 13.00 -8.40
C ASP A 108 -15.51 13.79 -8.76
N SER A 109 -14.68 14.11 -7.76
CA SER A 109 -13.43 14.88 -7.91
C SER A 109 -12.38 14.16 -8.78
N THR A 110 -12.42 12.83 -8.82
CA THR A 110 -11.52 11.98 -9.62
C THR A 110 -12.18 11.45 -10.88
N GLY A 111 -13.37 11.96 -11.24
CA GLY A 111 -14.13 11.51 -12.41
C GLY A 111 -14.60 10.06 -12.31
N HIS A 112 -14.69 9.51 -11.10
CA HIS A 112 -14.99 8.11 -10.84
C HIS A 112 -14.03 7.11 -11.50
N GLU A 113 -12.80 7.51 -11.80
CA GLU A 113 -11.76 6.58 -12.26
C GLU A 113 -11.27 5.74 -11.06
N THR A 114 -11.24 4.41 -11.19
CA THR A 114 -10.88 3.48 -10.09
C THR A 114 -10.05 2.30 -10.59
N LEU A 115 -9.25 1.69 -9.72
CA LEU A 115 -8.48 0.49 -10.07
C LEU A 115 -9.38 -0.68 -10.48
N GLU A 116 -10.52 -0.88 -9.82
CA GLU A 116 -11.47 -1.94 -10.17
C GLU A 116 -12.02 -1.77 -11.59
N LYS A 117 -12.40 -0.53 -11.96
CA LYS A 117 -12.88 -0.22 -13.31
C LYS A 117 -11.78 -0.39 -14.35
N LEU A 118 -10.54 -0.03 -14.03
CA LEU A 118 -9.39 -0.25 -14.91
C LEU A 118 -9.14 -1.74 -15.13
N TRP A 119 -9.07 -2.53 -14.05
CA TRP A 119 -8.86 -3.99 -14.10
C TRP A 119 -9.94 -4.68 -14.94
N ARG A 120 -11.21 -4.25 -14.80
CA ARG A 120 -12.35 -4.78 -15.57
C ARG A 120 -12.46 -4.20 -16.98
N ASN A 121 -11.52 -3.37 -17.42
CA ASN A 121 -11.56 -2.66 -18.71
C ASN A 121 -12.85 -1.86 -18.93
N SER A 122 -13.46 -1.36 -17.84
CA SER A 122 -14.66 -0.51 -17.88
C SER A 122 -14.32 0.96 -18.14
N ILE A 123 -13.08 1.36 -17.90
CA ILE A 123 -12.47 2.63 -18.32
C ILE A 123 -11.21 2.32 -19.14
N PRO A 124 -10.86 3.15 -20.14
CA PRO A 124 -9.69 2.90 -20.97
C PRO A 124 -8.36 3.23 -20.28
N SER A 125 -8.38 4.14 -19.31
CA SER A 125 -7.22 4.57 -18.56
C SER A 125 -7.63 5.20 -17.23
N ILE A 126 -6.72 5.24 -16.28
CA ILE A 126 -6.79 5.97 -15.01
C ILE A 126 -5.70 7.05 -14.99
N ARG A 127 -6.00 8.23 -14.44
CA ARG A 127 -5.09 9.38 -14.34
C ARG A 127 -4.67 9.58 -12.90
N THR A 128 -3.41 9.94 -12.67
CA THR A 128 -2.91 10.32 -11.35
C THR A 128 -3.63 11.56 -10.80
N VAL A 129 -3.76 11.64 -9.47
CA VAL A 129 -4.38 12.79 -8.80
C VAL A 129 -3.47 14.02 -8.74
N ASP A 130 -2.19 13.87 -9.07
CA ASP A 130 -1.26 14.98 -9.19
C ASP A 130 -1.67 15.90 -10.35
N ASP A 131 -1.99 17.15 -10.03
CA ASP A 131 -2.43 18.13 -11.02
C ASP A 131 -1.37 18.44 -12.09
N GLU A 132 -0.08 18.20 -11.80
CA GLU A 132 1.03 18.63 -12.65
C GLU A 132 1.49 17.59 -13.69
N SER A 133 1.26 16.29 -13.47
CA SER A 133 1.96 15.23 -14.23
C SER A 133 1.18 14.66 -15.42
N ASP A 134 -0.15 14.85 -15.51
CA ASP A 134 -1.07 14.23 -16.50
C ASP A 134 -0.76 12.75 -16.83
N ILE A 135 -0.18 12.04 -15.85
CA ILE A 135 0.22 10.65 -16.02
C ILE A 135 -1.05 9.81 -16.05
N ARG A 136 -1.18 9.02 -17.12
CA ARG A 136 -2.26 8.05 -17.30
C ARG A 136 -1.73 6.64 -17.49
N TYR A 137 -2.45 5.67 -16.94
CA TYR A 137 -2.19 4.25 -17.12
C TYR A 137 -3.41 3.58 -17.74
N THR A 138 -3.21 2.84 -18.83
CA THR A 138 -4.12 1.74 -19.17
C THR A 138 -3.89 0.55 -18.23
N SER A 139 -4.73 -0.47 -18.29
CA SER A 139 -4.50 -1.71 -17.52
C SER A 139 -3.15 -2.34 -17.88
N ASP A 140 -2.84 -2.41 -19.18
CA ASP A 140 -1.57 -2.95 -19.68
C ASP A 140 -0.37 -2.09 -19.24
N ASP A 141 -0.50 -0.76 -19.24
CA ASP A 141 0.57 0.14 -18.77
C ASP A 141 0.88 -0.09 -17.28
N LEU A 142 -0.16 -0.27 -16.45
CA LEU A 142 0.03 -0.48 -15.01
C LEU A 142 0.71 -1.83 -14.74
N ILE A 143 0.26 -2.90 -15.41
CA ILE A 143 0.90 -4.23 -15.32
C ILE A 143 2.37 -4.14 -15.77
N GLU A 144 2.64 -3.52 -16.92
CA GLU A 144 3.99 -3.38 -17.47
C GLU A 144 4.90 -2.54 -16.56
N THR A 145 4.36 -1.47 -15.96
CA THR A 145 5.08 -0.64 -15.00
C THR A 145 5.49 -1.43 -13.76
N LEU A 146 4.55 -2.16 -13.16
CA LEU A 146 4.84 -3.01 -12.00
C LEU A 146 5.80 -4.16 -12.35
N ARG A 147 5.64 -4.78 -13.53
CA ARG A 147 6.54 -5.83 -14.03
C ARG A 147 7.97 -5.31 -14.17
N GLN A 148 8.16 -4.13 -14.75
CA GLN A 148 9.48 -3.50 -14.87
C GLN A 148 10.07 -3.12 -13.51
N LEU A 149 9.26 -2.61 -12.57
CA LEU A 149 9.71 -2.37 -11.19
C LEU A 149 10.21 -3.68 -10.55
N ILE A 150 9.43 -4.76 -10.66
CA ILE A 150 9.81 -6.07 -10.12
C ILE A 150 11.15 -6.56 -10.74
N ASP A 151 11.30 -6.48 -12.06
CA ASP A 151 12.53 -6.88 -12.74
C ASP A 151 13.75 -6.02 -12.39
N GLN A 152 13.55 -4.72 -12.20
CA GLN A 152 14.62 -3.80 -11.83
C GLN A 152 15.09 -4.03 -10.38
N LEU A 153 14.15 -4.31 -9.48
CA LEU A 153 14.43 -4.47 -8.05
C LEU A 153 14.88 -5.90 -7.69
N GLN A 154 14.50 -6.91 -8.48
CA GLN A 154 14.80 -8.33 -8.26
C GLN A 154 14.49 -8.80 -6.82
N PRO A 155 13.22 -8.68 -6.36
CA PRO A 155 12.84 -9.07 -5.00
C PRO A 155 13.08 -10.56 -4.72
N ASP A 156 13.41 -10.87 -3.46
CA ASP A 156 13.42 -12.24 -2.95
C ASP A 156 11.99 -12.70 -2.57
N SER A 157 11.15 -11.75 -2.17
CA SER A 157 9.74 -11.95 -1.82
C SER A 157 8.89 -10.77 -2.29
N ILE A 158 7.64 -11.06 -2.67
CA ILE A 158 6.64 -10.06 -3.03
C ILE A 158 5.40 -10.26 -2.17
N ASN A 159 4.98 -9.19 -1.48
CA ASN A 159 3.77 -9.13 -0.70
C ASN A 159 2.77 -8.18 -1.38
N SER A 160 1.50 -8.52 -1.37
CA SER A 160 0.42 -7.62 -1.77
C SER A 160 -0.83 -7.87 -0.95
N LEU A 161 -1.95 -7.26 -1.35
CA LEU A 161 -3.26 -7.42 -0.75
C LEU A 161 -4.03 -8.57 -1.40
N ASP A 162 -5.17 -8.94 -0.82
CA ASP A 162 -5.91 -10.15 -1.18
C ASP A 162 -6.46 -10.13 -2.61
N PHE A 163 -5.87 -10.96 -3.48
CA PHE A 163 -6.36 -11.28 -4.83
C PHE A 163 -6.91 -12.70 -4.97
N ILE A 164 -6.92 -13.48 -3.87
CA ILE A 164 -7.45 -14.84 -3.83
C ILE A 164 -8.97 -14.79 -3.71
N ASN A 165 -9.46 -13.91 -2.83
CA ASN A 165 -10.89 -13.67 -2.69
C ASN A 165 -11.40 -12.67 -3.74
N PRO A 166 -12.58 -12.91 -4.34
CA PRO A 166 -13.11 -12.03 -5.37
C PRO A 166 -13.60 -10.70 -4.80
N TYR A 167 -13.79 -9.72 -5.69
CA TYR A 167 -14.50 -8.48 -5.39
C TYR A 167 -15.84 -8.75 -4.69
N GLY A 168 -16.20 -7.90 -3.73
CA GLY A 168 -17.44 -8.01 -2.97
C GLY A 168 -17.41 -9.05 -1.84
N SER A 169 -16.25 -9.63 -1.53
CA SER A 169 -16.03 -10.53 -0.38
C SER A 169 -15.98 -9.81 0.98
N GLY A 170 -16.17 -8.48 1.00
CA GLY A 170 -16.17 -7.65 2.20
C GLY A 170 -14.88 -6.87 2.42
N ASP A 171 -13.92 -6.94 1.49
CA ASP A 171 -12.73 -6.10 1.45
C ASP A 171 -12.92 -4.86 0.54
N HIS A 172 -11.97 -3.93 0.60
CA HIS A 172 -11.95 -2.74 -0.24
C HIS A 172 -11.66 -3.10 -1.71
N SER A 173 -12.37 -2.46 -2.65
CA SER A 173 -12.17 -2.70 -4.10
C SER A 173 -10.72 -2.54 -4.56
N ASP A 174 -10.05 -1.49 -4.10
CA ASP A 174 -8.64 -1.24 -4.43
C ASP A 174 -7.68 -2.28 -3.83
N HIS A 175 -8.00 -2.93 -2.70
CA HIS A 175 -7.17 -4.01 -2.16
C HIS A 175 -7.14 -5.18 -3.14
N THR A 176 -8.33 -5.64 -3.56
CA THR A 176 -8.46 -6.71 -4.54
C THR A 176 -7.82 -6.33 -5.88
N SER A 177 -8.06 -5.10 -6.35
CA SER A 177 -7.46 -4.61 -7.60
C SER A 177 -5.94 -4.59 -7.54
N THR A 178 -5.37 -4.08 -6.44
CA THR A 178 -3.93 -3.99 -6.22
C THR A 178 -3.29 -5.37 -6.21
N GLY A 179 -3.86 -6.31 -5.45
CA GLY A 179 -3.37 -7.69 -5.43
C GLY A 179 -3.41 -8.34 -6.81
N LEU A 180 -4.47 -8.09 -7.59
CA LEU A 180 -4.62 -8.63 -8.94
C LEU A 180 -3.56 -8.06 -9.90
N PHE A 181 -3.35 -6.74 -9.89
CA PHE A 181 -2.31 -6.08 -10.68
C PHE A 181 -0.91 -6.54 -10.29
N ALA A 182 -0.62 -6.64 -8.98
CA ALA A 182 0.66 -7.11 -8.46
C ALA A 182 0.95 -8.57 -8.87
N ASN A 183 -0.04 -9.46 -8.70
CA ASN A 183 0.08 -10.87 -9.06
C ASN A 183 0.27 -11.06 -10.58
N GLU A 184 -0.45 -10.31 -11.41
CA GLU A 184 -0.29 -10.41 -12.86
C GLU A 184 1.06 -9.88 -13.33
N ALA A 185 1.51 -8.75 -12.77
CA ALA A 185 2.84 -8.22 -13.03
C ALA A 185 3.95 -9.21 -12.61
N ALA A 186 3.82 -9.84 -11.44
CA ALA A 186 4.77 -10.82 -10.94
C ALA A 186 4.90 -12.04 -11.87
N LYS A 187 3.78 -12.61 -12.36
CA LYS A 187 3.78 -13.73 -13.32
C LYS A 187 4.49 -13.41 -14.64
N LEU A 188 4.44 -12.16 -15.07
CA LEU A 188 5.07 -11.69 -16.31
C LEU A 188 6.52 -11.25 -16.10
N SER A 189 6.97 -11.13 -14.85
CA SER A 189 8.32 -10.72 -14.48
C SER A 189 9.28 -11.92 -14.41
N SER A 190 10.53 -11.62 -14.07
CA SER A 190 11.58 -12.61 -13.75
C SER A 190 11.52 -13.14 -12.32
N PHE A 191 10.57 -12.70 -11.49
CA PHE A 191 10.40 -13.17 -10.11
C PHE A 191 10.06 -14.67 -10.10
N PRO A 192 10.86 -15.52 -9.40
CA PRO A 192 10.69 -16.97 -9.46
C PRO A 192 9.65 -17.52 -8.47
N GLY A 193 9.11 -16.68 -7.57
CA GLY A 193 8.18 -17.08 -6.51
C GLY A 193 6.73 -16.68 -6.78
N ASP A 194 5.89 -16.91 -5.78
CA ASP A 194 4.50 -16.48 -5.76
C ASP A 194 4.35 -15.20 -4.91
N VAL A 195 3.34 -14.39 -5.22
CA VAL A 195 2.97 -13.21 -4.40
C VAL A 195 2.19 -13.66 -3.17
N GLU A 196 2.60 -13.22 -1.99
CA GLU A 196 1.83 -13.40 -0.75
C GLU A 196 0.69 -12.39 -0.67
N ALA A 197 -0.53 -12.88 -0.53
CA ALA A 197 -1.78 -12.11 -0.56
C ALA A 197 -2.30 -11.90 0.87
N TYR A 198 -2.01 -10.75 1.46
CA TYR A 198 -2.48 -10.41 2.80
C TYR A 198 -3.95 -10.00 2.78
N ILE A 199 -4.73 -10.52 3.74
CA ILE A 199 -6.16 -10.20 3.88
C ILE A 199 -6.32 -8.81 4.49
N GLY A 200 -7.13 -7.98 3.85
CA GLY A 200 -7.51 -6.66 4.33
C GLY A 200 -8.60 -6.70 5.40
N TYR A 201 -9.66 -5.90 5.23
CA TYR A 201 -10.69 -5.71 6.24
C TYR A 201 -11.42 -6.98 6.74
N PRO A 202 -11.59 -8.07 5.94
CA PRO A 202 -12.20 -9.30 6.42
C PRO A 202 -11.48 -9.95 7.61
N ILE A 203 -10.21 -9.61 7.89
CA ILE A 203 -9.51 -10.13 9.08
C ILE A 203 -10.25 -9.84 10.38
N GLN A 204 -11.12 -8.82 10.46
CA GLN A 204 -11.87 -8.52 11.68
C GLN A 204 -12.69 -9.70 12.23
N TYR A 205 -13.05 -10.65 11.37
CA TYR A 205 -13.82 -11.84 11.74
C TYR A 205 -12.95 -13.02 12.17
N LEU A 206 -11.63 -12.91 12.06
CA LEU A 206 -10.67 -13.92 12.47
C LEU A 206 -10.25 -13.72 13.94
N VAL A 207 -9.56 -14.70 14.50
CA VAL A 207 -9.03 -14.61 15.87
C VAL A 207 -7.84 -13.63 15.88
N ALA A 208 -7.60 -12.92 16.98
CA ALA A 208 -6.37 -12.14 17.12
C ALA A 208 -5.15 -13.07 17.15
N ASN A 209 -4.15 -12.81 16.30
CA ASN A 209 -2.92 -13.60 16.21
C ASN A 209 -1.63 -12.79 16.34
N VAL A 210 -1.70 -11.45 16.36
CA VAL A 210 -0.57 -10.57 16.64
C VAL A 210 -0.66 -10.12 18.09
N THR A 211 0.37 -10.39 18.91
CA THR A 211 0.36 -10.13 20.35
C THR A 211 1.74 -9.69 20.86
N GLY A 212 1.82 -9.18 22.09
CA GLY A 212 3.08 -8.81 22.72
C GLY A 212 3.80 -7.67 21.99
N ASP A 213 5.12 -7.75 21.91
CA ASP A 213 5.97 -6.70 21.32
C ASP A 213 5.60 -6.39 19.87
N ASP A 214 5.26 -7.41 19.07
CA ASP A 214 4.81 -7.22 17.69
C ASP A 214 3.56 -6.34 17.60
N LEU A 215 2.58 -6.58 18.47
CA LEU A 215 1.36 -5.78 18.51
C LEU A 215 1.65 -4.36 18.98
N ASP A 216 2.49 -4.20 20.00
CA ASP A 216 2.83 -2.89 20.55
C ASP A 216 3.58 -2.04 19.52
N ARG A 217 4.51 -2.63 18.76
CA ARG A 217 5.24 -1.96 17.69
C ARG A 217 4.38 -1.66 16.47
N LYS A 218 3.53 -2.60 16.06
CA LYS A 218 2.54 -2.38 14.99
C LYS A 218 1.60 -1.22 15.32
N ARG A 219 1.10 -1.16 16.56
CA ARG A 219 0.31 -0.03 17.07
C ARG A 219 1.10 1.27 17.06
N ALA A 220 2.34 1.26 17.55
CA ALA A 220 3.18 2.46 17.58
C ALA A 220 3.45 3.03 16.17
N ALA A 221 3.70 2.16 15.19
CA ALA A 221 3.84 2.56 13.79
C ALA A 221 2.55 3.19 13.25
N PHE A 222 1.40 2.51 13.44
CA PHE A 222 0.10 3.03 13.00
C PHE A 222 -0.28 4.36 13.67
N TYR A 223 0.00 4.51 14.96
CA TYR A 223 -0.26 5.76 15.69
C TYR A 223 0.64 6.91 15.26
N THR A 224 1.85 6.60 14.80
CA THR A 224 2.75 7.58 14.19
C THR A 224 2.18 8.08 12.87
N TYR A 225 1.73 7.17 12.01
CA TYR A 225 1.01 7.50 10.79
C TYR A 225 -0.21 8.39 11.07
N GLY A 226 -1.04 8.00 12.05
CA GLY A 226 -2.30 8.69 12.35
C GLY A 226 -2.16 10.12 12.89
N LYS A 227 -0.94 10.63 13.13
CA LYS A 227 -0.74 12.06 13.42
C LYS A 227 -0.99 12.95 12.20
N ASN A 228 -0.84 12.39 11.00
CA ASN A 228 -0.93 13.12 9.73
C ASN A 228 -2.16 12.71 8.90
N ASP A 229 -2.99 11.80 9.41
CA ASP A 229 -4.27 11.41 8.82
C ASP A 229 -5.41 11.70 9.81
N ILE A 230 -6.28 12.62 9.43
CA ILE A 230 -7.40 13.09 10.26
C ILE A 230 -8.48 12.03 10.53
N HIS A 231 -8.52 10.94 9.74
CA HIS A 231 -9.46 9.83 9.93
C HIS A 231 -8.86 8.67 10.72
N ALA A 232 -7.53 8.64 10.85
CA ALA A 232 -6.81 7.68 11.66
C ALA A 232 -6.76 8.09 13.14
N CYS A 233 -6.19 7.21 13.97
CA CYS A 233 -6.05 7.44 15.40
C CYS A 233 -4.58 7.39 15.85
N THR A 234 -4.28 8.13 16.91
CA THR A 234 -2.91 8.37 17.40
C THR A 234 -2.58 7.66 18.73
N SER A 235 -3.51 6.86 19.26
CA SER A 235 -3.32 6.11 20.51
C SER A 235 -4.41 5.06 20.68
N GLU A 236 -4.20 4.09 21.58
CA GLU A 236 -5.22 3.08 21.89
C GLU A 236 -6.55 3.70 22.33
N VAL A 237 -6.50 4.77 23.13
CA VAL A 237 -7.70 5.51 23.57
C VAL A 237 -8.41 6.18 22.39
N ALA A 238 -7.65 6.80 21.49
CA ALA A 238 -8.22 7.44 20.30
C ALA A 238 -8.76 6.42 19.28
N CYS A 239 -8.20 5.20 19.25
CA CYS A 239 -8.66 4.13 18.36
C CYS A 239 -9.86 3.36 18.91
N ALA A 240 -10.09 3.38 20.24
CA ALA A 240 -11.15 2.61 20.87
C ALA A 240 -12.57 2.79 20.26
N PRO A 241 -12.99 4.00 19.82
CA PRO A 241 -14.30 4.17 19.17
C PRO A 241 -14.29 3.85 17.66
N LEU A 242 -13.13 3.61 17.05
CA LEU A 242 -12.97 3.33 15.62
C LEU A 242 -12.85 1.82 15.37
N ASP A 243 -12.74 1.43 14.10
CA ASP A 243 -12.63 0.02 13.72
C ASP A 243 -11.19 -0.53 13.78
N TYR A 244 -10.17 0.32 13.90
CA TYR A 244 -8.77 -0.11 13.96
C TYR A 244 -8.43 -1.19 15.01
N PRO A 245 -9.04 -1.21 16.22
CA PRO A 245 -8.85 -2.32 17.17
C PRO A 245 -9.30 -3.70 16.64
N LYS A 246 -10.12 -3.73 15.58
CA LYS A 246 -10.50 -4.97 14.90
C LYS A 246 -9.41 -5.48 13.94
N PHE A 247 -8.51 -4.61 13.47
CA PHE A 247 -7.48 -4.95 12.48
C PHE A 247 -6.09 -5.09 13.10
N LEU A 248 -5.68 -4.14 13.94
CA LEU A 248 -4.32 -4.08 14.51
C LEU A 248 -3.83 -5.38 15.19
N PRO A 249 -4.64 -6.13 15.96
CA PRO A 249 -4.17 -7.38 16.58
C PRO A 249 -4.21 -8.61 15.66
N ARG A 250 -4.30 -8.40 14.34
CA ARG A 250 -4.48 -9.46 13.33
C ARG A 250 -3.58 -9.24 12.12
N GLN A 251 -3.20 -10.35 11.51
CA GLN A 251 -2.49 -10.40 10.23
C GLN A 251 -2.68 -11.80 9.63
N TYR A 252 -3.14 -11.90 8.38
CA TYR A 252 -3.42 -13.18 7.74
C TYR A 252 -3.06 -13.14 6.27
N VAL A 253 -2.55 -14.27 5.75
CA VAL A 253 -2.26 -14.47 4.33
C VAL A 253 -3.28 -15.44 3.75
N ALA A 254 -3.91 -15.06 2.64
CA ALA A 254 -4.97 -15.81 1.98
C ALA A 254 -4.46 -17.04 1.22
N ASN A 255 -3.20 -17.08 0.78
CA ASN A 255 -2.65 -18.18 -0.02
C ASN A 255 -2.74 -19.56 0.65
N ASN A 256 -2.82 -19.58 1.99
CA ASN A 256 -2.76 -20.80 2.81
C ASN A 256 -4.07 -21.14 3.52
N MET A 257 -5.19 -20.51 3.14
CA MET A 257 -6.50 -20.68 3.80
C MET A 257 -7.56 -21.32 2.92
#